data_AF-A0A445A5J9-F1
#
_entry.id   AF-A0A445A5J9-F1
#
_cell.length_a   1.000
_cell.length_b   1.000
_cell.length_c   1.000
_cell.angle_alpha   90.00
_cell.angle_beta   90.00
_cell.angle_gamma   90.00
#
_symmetry.space_group_name_H-M   'P 1'
#
loop_
_entity.id
_entity.type
_entity.pdbx_description
1 polymer ?
#
loop_
_entity_poly.entity_id
_entity_poly.type
_entity_poly.pdbx_seq_one_letter_code
_entity_poly.pdbx_strand_id
1 'polypeptide(L)'
;MEEDDSFSESEEELTEKSNREREVNGKQNKARDDKDQESSIRVEKVAGIYNIVINEASMKSLRNTWWECLIVKLLGRRISLAVLTRKLEALWSKMGSIDVIDIGNNFFIVRFLSQEDLDFALTGGPWKIFLSLSLHSLLAI
;
A
#
# COMPACT_ATOMS: atom_id res chain seq x y z
N MET A 1 51.53 -32.25 40.17
CA MET A 1 50.06 -32.29 40.22
C MET A 1 49.64 -30.85 39.90
N GLU A 2 49.64 -30.43 38.63
CA GLU A 2 48.64 -30.75 37.57
C GLU A 2 47.23 -30.36 38.08
N GLU A 3 46.41 -29.52 37.43
CA GLU A 3 46.22 -29.12 36.01
C GLU A 3 45.72 -27.65 35.96
N ASP A 4 46.15 -26.79 35.03
CA ASP A 4 45.52 -26.46 33.73
C ASP A 4 43.99 -26.32 33.75
N ASP A 5 43.49 -25.09 33.57
CA ASP A 5 42.09 -24.82 33.21
C ASP A 5 42.09 -23.65 32.20
N SER A 6 42.44 -24.04 30.98
CA SER A 6 42.32 -23.24 29.78
C SER A 6 40.88 -23.30 29.26
N PHE A 7 40.44 -22.16 28.71
CA PHE A 7 39.54 -22.09 27.54
C PHE A 7 38.04 -22.35 27.75
N SER A 8 37.24 -21.28 27.81
CA SER A 8 35.87 -21.31 27.25
C SER A 8 35.27 -19.95 26.88
N GLU A 9 35.89 -18.81 27.21
CA GLU A 9 35.24 -17.50 27.08
C GLU A 9 35.47 -16.78 25.75
N SER A 10 36.22 -17.39 24.82
CA SER A 10 36.69 -16.72 23.59
C SER A 10 35.89 -17.06 22.32
N GLU A 11 35.20 -18.19 22.23
CA GLU A 11 34.56 -18.64 20.97
C GLU A 11 33.13 -18.09 20.76
N GLU A 12 32.36 -17.88 21.82
CA GLU A 12 31.01 -17.28 21.72
C GLU A 12 31.08 -15.79 21.34
N GLU A 13 32.06 -15.04 21.86
CA GLU A 13 32.20 -13.62 21.52
C GLU A 13 32.70 -13.41 20.09
N LEU A 14 33.51 -14.34 19.56
CA LEU A 14 34.01 -14.30 18.17
C LEU A 14 32.93 -14.66 17.15
N THR A 15 32.04 -15.59 17.48
CA THR A 15 30.95 -16.02 16.59
C THR A 15 29.84 -14.96 16.50
N GLU A 16 29.56 -14.24 17.58
CA GLU A 16 28.55 -13.19 17.57
C GLU A 16 29.04 -11.89 16.92
N LYS A 17 30.34 -11.56 17.05
CA LYS A 17 30.98 -10.50 16.25
C LYS A 17 30.94 -10.84 14.76
N SER A 18 31.25 -12.08 14.39
CA SER A 18 31.19 -12.54 13.00
C SER A 18 29.78 -12.49 12.42
N ASN A 19 28.76 -12.85 13.20
CA ASN A 19 27.37 -12.78 12.75
C ASN A 19 26.85 -11.34 12.63
N ARG A 20 27.21 -10.44 13.56
CA ARG A 20 26.87 -9.01 13.44
C ARG A 20 27.54 -8.35 12.24
N GLU A 21 28.79 -8.68 11.94
CA GLU A 21 29.50 -8.19 10.75
C GLU A 21 28.88 -8.70 9.44
N ARG A 22 28.41 -9.95 9.40
CA ARG A 22 27.70 -10.52 8.24
C ARG A 22 26.33 -9.88 7.99
N GLU A 23 25.57 -9.57 9.04
CA GLU A 23 24.28 -8.89 8.91
C GLU A 23 24.41 -7.43 8.49
N VAL A 24 25.44 -6.72 8.98
CA VAL A 24 25.74 -5.34 8.57
C VAL A 24 26.22 -5.27 7.12
N ASN A 25 27.06 -6.22 6.67
CA ASN A 25 27.47 -6.30 5.26
C ASN A 25 26.32 -6.74 4.33
N GLY A 26 25.43 -7.64 4.78
CA GLY A 26 24.23 -8.02 4.03
C GLY A 26 23.24 -6.87 3.84
N LYS A 27 23.13 -5.96 4.81
CA LYS A 27 22.31 -4.73 4.72
C LYS A 27 23.02 -3.61 3.94
N GLN A 28 24.34 -3.45 4.04
CA GLN A 28 25.09 -2.44 3.29
C GLN A 28 25.17 -2.72 1.78
N ASN A 29 25.24 -3.98 1.37
CA ASN A 29 25.31 -4.33 -0.06
C ASN A 29 23.99 -4.18 -0.81
N LYS A 30 22.84 -4.15 -0.10
CA LYS A 30 21.52 -3.94 -0.71
C LYS A 30 21.10 -2.47 -0.73
N ALA A 31 21.66 -1.65 0.16
CA ALA A 31 21.31 -0.23 0.28
C ALA A 31 22.13 0.73 -0.62
N ARG A 32 23.19 0.24 -1.27
CA ARG A 32 24.14 1.07 -2.03
C ARG A 32 23.80 1.21 -3.52
N ASP A 33 22.85 0.43 -4.05
CA ASP A 33 22.53 0.44 -5.49
C ASP A 33 21.17 1.09 -5.84
N ASP A 34 20.39 1.50 -4.82
CA ASP A 34 19.01 1.98 -4.99
C ASP A 34 18.88 3.51 -5.19
N LYS A 35 19.98 4.28 -5.08
CA LYS A 35 19.88 5.76 -5.01
C LYS A 35 19.99 6.51 -6.33
N ASP A 36 20.48 5.88 -7.41
CA ASP A 36 20.80 6.60 -8.66
C ASP A 36 20.14 6.04 -9.93
N GLN A 37 19.10 5.20 -9.79
CA GLN A 37 18.34 4.70 -10.95
C GLN A 37 17.34 5.76 -11.45
N GLU A 38 17.61 6.34 -12.63
CA GLU A 38 16.68 7.23 -13.32
C GLU A 38 15.35 6.53 -13.63
N SER A 39 14.25 7.26 -13.55
CA SER A 39 12.92 6.72 -13.87
C SER A 39 12.83 6.38 -15.36
N SER A 40 12.50 5.13 -15.70
CA SER A 40 12.25 4.71 -17.08
C SER A 40 11.02 3.81 -17.23
N ILE A 41 10.17 4.17 -18.19
CA ILE A 41 9.06 3.37 -18.69
C ILE A 41 9.30 3.20 -20.20
N ARG A 42 9.32 1.95 -20.67
CA ARG A 42 9.56 1.62 -22.08
C ARG A 42 8.49 0.67 -22.59
N VAL A 43 8.22 0.73 -23.88
CA VAL A 43 7.32 -0.21 -24.56
C VAL A 43 8.14 -1.05 -25.53
N GLU A 44 8.10 -2.36 -25.35
CA GLU A 44 8.79 -3.33 -26.18
C GLU A 44 7.77 -4.14 -26.97
N LYS A 45 8.12 -4.54 -28.21
CA LYS A 45 7.27 -5.43 -29.00
C LYS A 45 7.90 -6.82 -29.04
N VAL A 46 7.30 -7.75 -28.32
CA VAL A 46 7.78 -9.14 -28.21
C VAL A 46 6.74 -10.07 -28.83
N ALA A 47 7.12 -10.82 -29.86
CA ALA A 47 6.23 -11.75 -30.58
C ALA A 47 4.89 -11.11 -31.04
N GLY A 48 4.92 -9.84 -31.44
CA GLY A 48 3.72 -9.11 -31.86
C GLY A 48 2.89 -8.49 -30.73
N ILE A 49 3.22 -8.77 -29.47
CA ILE A 49 2.56 -8.24 -28.26
C ILE A 49 3.37 -7.04 -27.73
N TYR A 50 2.67 -6.01 -27.25
CA TYR A 50 3.30 -4.88 -26.57
C TYR A 50 3.51 -5.20 -25.09
N ASN A 51 4.76 -5.17 -24.65
CA ASN A 51 5.17 -5.30 -23.27
C ASN A 51 5.54 -3.93 -22.70
N ILE A 52 5.01 -3.58 -21.53
CA ILE A 52 5.37 -2.34 -20.83
C ILE A 52 6.40 -2.70 -19.77
N VAL A 53 7.63 -2.25 -19.99
CA VAL A 53 8.75 -2.47 -19.06
C VAL A 53 8.90 -1.23 -18.19
N ILE A 54 8.76 -1.42 -16.88
CA ILE A 54 8.84 -0.37 -15.87
C ILE A 54 9.95 -0.74 -14.92
N ASN A 55 10.94 0.14 -14.73
CA ASN A 55 12.01 -0.11 -13.76
C ASN A 55 11.55 0.15 -12.32
N GLU A 56 12.31 -0.34 -11.35
CA GLU A 56 11.99 -0.23 -9.92
C GLU A 56 11.82 1.22 -9.45
N ALA A 57 12.67 2.14 -9.92
CA ALA A 57 12.55 3.57 -9.58
C ALA A 57 11.19 4.15 -10.01
N SER A 58 10.74 3.83 -11.24
CA SER A 58 9.42 4.26 -11.72
C SER A 58 8.28 3.57 -10.98
N MET A 59 8.40 2.27 -10.71
CA MET A 59 7.41 1.54 -9.92
C MET A 59 7.25 2.13 -8.52
N LYS A 60 8.36 2.49 -7.86
CA LYS A 60 8.35 3.12 -6.54
C LYS A 60 7.68 4.49 -6.57
N SER A 61 8.05 5.34 -7.53
CA SER A 61 7.43 6.66 -7.70
C SER A 61 5.92 6.57 -7.98
N LEU A 62 5.53 5.64 -8.85
CA LEU A 62 4.13 5.40 -9.17
C LEU A 62 3.36 4.95 -7.93
N ARG A 63 3.89 3.98 -7.16
CA ARG A 63 3.27 3.52 -5.91
C ARG A 63 3.13 4.63 -4.88
N ASN A 64 4.16 5.46 -4.70
CA ASN A 64 4.14 6.56 -3.74
C ASN A 64 3.00 7.56 -4.03
N THR A 65 2.69 7.79 -5.31
CA THR A 65 1.61 8.72 -5.71
C THR A 65 0.22 8.25 -5.25
N TRP A 66 0.04 6.94 -5.08
CA TRP A 66 -1.25 6.34 -4.69
C TRP A 66 -1.26 5.82 -3.25
N TRP A 67 -0.26 6.19 -2.44
CA TRP A 67 -0.14 5.68 -1.08
C TRP A 67 -1.30 6.14 -0.19
N GLU A 68 -1.76 7.37 -0.37
CA GLU A 68 -2.87 7.96 0.39
C GLU A 68 -4.23 7.77 -0.30
N CYS A 69 -4.42 6.66 -1.01
CA CYS A 69 -5.62 6.40 -1.80
C CYS A 69 -6.33 5.10 -1.43
N LEU A 70 -7.65 5.09 -1.57
CA LEU A 70 -8.49 3.89 -1.51
C LEU A 70 -9.22 3.65 -2.82
N ILE A 71 -9.32 2.38 -3.21
CA ILE A 71 -10.17 1.96 -4.33
C ILE A 71 -11.54 1.59 -3.77
N VAL A 72 -12.57 2.33 -4.19
CA VAL A 72 -13.96 2.13 -3.78
C VAL A 72 -14.75 1.55 -4.93
N LYS A 73 -15.56 0.53 -4.66
CA LYS A 73 -16.51 -0.03 -5.62
C LYS A 73 -17.93 0.37 -5.25
N LEU A 74 -18.63 1.02 -6.19
CA LEU A 74 -20.07 1.26 -6.06
C LEU A 74 -20.83 -0.01 -6.43
N LEU A 75 -21.63 -0.51 -5.48
CA LEU A 75 -22.52 -1.65 -5.66
C LEU A 75 -23.96 -1.16 -5.90
N GLY A 76 -24.67 -1.81 -6.82
CA GLY A 76 -26.08 -1.51 -7.12
C GLY A 76 -26.27 -0.44 -8.20
N ARG A 77 -27.22 0.49 -7.96
CA ARG A 77 -27.60 1.50 -8.96
C ARG A 77 -26.47 2.52 -9.14
N ARG A 78 -26.16 2.80 -10.40
CA ARG A 78 -25.25 3.90 -10.77
C ARG A 78 -25.80 5.24 -10.29
N ILE A 79 -24.95 6.01 -9.64
CA ILE A 79 -25.19 7.40 -9.23
C ILE A 79 -24.17 8.30 -9.92
N SER A 80 -24.42 9.61 -9.96
CA SER A 80 -23.43 10.55 -10.48
C SER A 80 -22.22 10.66 -9.56
N LEU A 81 -21.06 10.94 -10.16
CA LEU A 81 -19.80 11.15 -9.42
C LEU A 81 -19.99 12.19 -8.31
N ALA A 82 -20.64 13.32 -8.59
CA ALA A 82 -20.90 14.37 -7.60
C ALA A 82 -21.71 13.87 -6.37
N VAL A 83 -22.67 12.97 -6.57
CA VAL A 83 -23.44 12.39 -5.45
C VAL A 83 -22.58 11.42 -4.65
N LEU A 84 -21.75 10.62 -5.33
CA LEU A 84 -20.80 9.72 -4.67
C LEU A 84 -19.78 10.51 -3.85
N THR A 85 -19.16 11.54 -4.43
CA THR A 85 -18.18 12.41 -3.78
C THR A 85 -18.75 13.02 -2.50
N ARG A 86 -19.92 13.66 -2.57
CA ARG A 86 -20.57 14.24 -1.38
C ARG A 86 -20.84 13.21 -0.27
N LYS A 87 -21.20 11.98 -0.64
CA LYS A 87 -21.39 10.90 0.34
C LYS A 87 -20.08 10.46 0.97
N LEU A 88 -19.04 10.28 0.17
CA LEU A 88 -17.72 9.90 0.65
C LEU A 88 -17.13 10.99 1.56
N GLU A 89 -17.31 12.26 1.20
CA GLU A 89 -16.93 13.40 2.03
C GLU A 89 -17.63 13.33 3.40
N ALA A 90 -18.96 13.19 3.42
CA ALA A 90 -19.70 13.11 4.69
C ALA A 90 -19.26 11.94 5.60
N LEU A 91 -18.84 10.82 5.00
CA LEU A 91 -18.45 9.62 5.72
C LEU A 91 -17.00 9.66 6.20
N TRP A 92 -16.07 10.07 5.34
CA TRP A 92 -14.64 9.85 5.53
C TRP A 92 -13.79 11.14 5.58
N SER A 93 -14.34 12.31 5.24
CA SER A 93 -13.65 13.61 5.32
C SER A 93 -13.97 14.26 6.67
N LYS A 94 -13.30 13.82 7.75
CA LYS A 94 -13.50 14.38 9.10
C LYS A 94 -12.56 15.56 9.36
N MET A 95 -11.34 15.50 8.84
CA MET A 95 -10.28 16.46 9.14
C MET A 95 -9.75 17.20 7.91
N GLY A 96 -9.71 16.54 6.75
CA GLY A 96 -9.25 17.07 5.48
C GLY A 96 -10.19 16.69 4.34
N SER A 97 -9.99 17.27 3.16
CA SER A 97 -10.80 16.96 1.97
C SER A 97 -10.38 15.64 1.31
N ILE A 98 -11.24 15.15 0.41
CA ILE A 98 -10.95 14.01 -0.44
C ILE A 98 -11.12 14.40 -1.92
N ASP A 99 -10.39 13.72 -2.80
CA ASP A 99 -10.56 13.81 -4.26
C ASP A 99 -11.03 12.45 -4.79
N VAL A 100 -11.99 12.44 -5.71
CA VAL A 100 -12.65 11.21 -6.18
C VAL A 100 -12.55 11.12 -7.70
N ILE A 101 -11.84 10.09 -8.16
CA ILE A 101 -11.52 9.86 -9.58
C ILE A 101 -12.27 8.62 -10.06
N ASP A 102 -13.06 8.75 -11.13
CA ASP A 102 -13.72 7.62 -11.79
C ASP A 102 -12.72 6.87 -12.68
N ILE A 103 -12.48 5.60 -12.38
CA ILE A 103 -11.62 4.71 -13.16
C ILE A 103 -12.41 3.69 -13.99
N GLY A 104 -13.73 3.83 -14.04
CA GLY A 104 -14.65 3.00 -14.82
C GLY A 104 -15.13 1.76 -14.07
N ASN A 105 -16.11 1.07 -14.67
CA ASN A 105 -16.72 -0.15 -14.12
C ASN A 105 -17.19 -0.03 -12.65
N ASN A 106 -17.69 1.17 -12.30
CA ASN A 106 -18.16 1.52 -10.95
C ASN A 106 -17.05 1.42 -9.89
N PHE A 107 -15.78 1.56 -10.29
CA PHE A 107 -14.66 1.74 -9.39
C PHE A 107 -14.20 3.18 -9.39
N PHE A 108 -13.79 3.64 -8.22
CA PHE A 108 -13.37 5.00 -7.97
C PHE A 108 -12.11 4.97 -7.12
N ILE A 109 -11.18 5.87 -7.40
CA ILE A 109 -10.05 6.14 -6.51
C ILE A 109 -10.43 7.33 -5.64
N VAL A 110 -10.33 7.15 -4.32
CA VAL A 110 -10.52 8.20 -3.33
C VAL A 110 -9.15 8.55 -2.78
N ARG A 111 -8.66 9.75 -3.07
CA ARG A 111 -7.41 10.30 -2.55
C ARG A 111 -7.70 11.13 -1.31
N PHE A 112 -6.99 10.86 -0.24
CA PHE A 112 -7.11 11.58 1.02
C PHE A 112 -6.03 12.64 1.12
N LEU A 113 -6.37 13.83 1.60
CA LEU A 113 -5.36 14.85 1.94
C LEU A 113 -4.88 14.72 3.39
N SER A 114 -5.58 13.95 4.21
CA SER A 114 -5.25 13.69 5.62
C SER A 114 -5.04 12.18 5.82
N GLN A 115 -3.86 11.81 6.32
CA GLN A 115 -3.55 10.43 6.70
C GLN A 115 -4.52 9.93 7.79
N GLU A 116 -4.95 10.80 8.70
CA GLU A 116 -5.90 10.43 9.77
C GLU A 116 -7.28 10.05 9.23
N ASP A 117 -7.75 10.74 8.18
CA ASP A 117 -9.00 10.40 7.51
C ASP A 117 -8.90 9.07 6.74
N LEU A 118 -7.74 8.80 6.13
CA LEU A 118 -7.45 7.52 5.50
C LEU A 118 -7.45 6.37 6.52
N ASP A 119 -6.74 6.56 7.64
CA ASP A 119 -6.68 5.58 8.72
C ASP A 119 -8.07 5.34 9.31
N PHE A 120 -8.87 6.39 9.47
CA PHE A 120 -10.27 6.28 9.89
C PHE A 120 -11.10 5.49 8.87
N ALA A 121 -10.98 5.79 7.57
CA ALA A 121 -11.70 5.07 6.52
C ALA A 121 -11.31 3.58 6.48
N LEU A 122 -10.05 3.25 6.78
CA LEU A 122 -9.52 1.88 6.83
C LEU A 122 -9.91 1.10 8.08
N THR A 123 -10.10 1.75 9.23
CA THR A 123 -10.24 1.05 10.53
C THR A 123 -11.64 1.15 11.12
N GLY A 124 -12.36 2.25 10.91
CA GLY A 124 -13.58 2.57 11.66
C GLY A 124 -14.72 3.18 10.84
N GLY A 125 -14.48 3.59 9.59
CA GLY A 125 -15.51 4.18 8.73
C GLY A 125 -16.56 3.14 8.28
N PRO A 126 -17.79 3.55 7.94
CA PRO A 126 -18.78 2.63 7.37
C PRO A 126 -18.37 2.19 5.96
N TRP A 127 -18.19 0.88 5.76
CA TRP A 127 -17.76 0.27 4.50
C TRP A 127 -18.90 0.09 3.49
N LYS A 128 -20.14 0.36 3.90
CA LYS A 128 -21.35 0.29 3.07
C LYS A 128 -22.03 1.65 3.00
N ILE A 129 -21.87 2.32 1.86
CA ILE A 129 -22.38 3.68 1.61
C ILE A 129 -23.84 3.65 1.12
N PHE A 130 -24.28 2.51 0.58
CA PHE A 130 -25.64 2.26 0.12
C PHE A 130 -26.21 1.03 0.83
N LEU A 131 -26.98 1.28 1.88
CA LEU A 131 -27.93 0.33 2.44
C LEU A 131 -29.32 0.93 2.26
N SER A 132 -29.93 0.66 1.10
CA SER A 132 -31.39 0.55 1.06
C SER A 132 -31.69 -0.93 1.00
N LEU A 133 -31.63 -1.60 2.16
CA LEU A 133 -32.48 -2.76 2.35
C LEU A 133 -33.88 -2.17 2.49
N SER A 134 -34.63 -2.15 1.38
CA SER A 134 -36.07 -1.91 1.45
C SER A 134 -36.64 -2.94 2.40
N LEU A 135 -36.99 -2.50 3.61
CA LEU A 135 -37.57 -3.31 4.68
C LEU A 135 -39.02 -3.73 4.37
N HIS A 136 -39.41 -3.78 3.09
CA HIS A 136 -40.78 -4.06 2.65
C HIS A 136 -40.98 -5.43 1.99
N SER A 137 -40.04 -6.36 2.11
CA SER A 137 -40.23 -7.73 1.59
C SER A 137 -39.74 -8.83 2.53
N LEU A 138 -40.14 -8.72 3.80
CA LEU A 138 -40.47 -9.86 4.67
C LEU A 138 -41.85 -9.53 5.24
N LEU A 139 -42.93 -9.71 4.45
CA LEU A 139 -43.89 -10.81 4.58
C LEU A 139 -44.09 -11.25 6.05
N ALA A 140 -45.24 -11.03 6.68
CA ALA A 140 -46.52 -11.68 6.35
C ALA A 140 -46.32 -13.17 6.07
N ILE A 141 -46.17 -13.95 7.15
CA ILE A 141 -46.84 -15.22 7.46
C ILE A 141 -46.93 -15.26 8.98
#